data_AF-A0A0C4E5S8-F1
#
_entry.id   AF-A0A0C4E5S8-F1
#
_cell.length_a   1.000
_cell.length_b   1.000
_cell.length_c   1.000
_cell.angle_alpha   90.00
_cell.angle_beta   90.00
_cell.angle_gamma   90.00
#
_symmetry.space_group_name_H-M   'P 1'
#
loop_
_entity.id
_entity.type
_entity.pdbx_description
1 polymer ?
#
loop_
_entity_poly.entity_id
_entity_poly.type
_entity_poly.pdbx_seq_one_letter_code
_entity_poly.pdbx_strand_id
1 'polypeptide(L)'
;MLAVGLSWSFKALVLVLLICLAHAARSPAGPQSVTRNAKQEEEWKWAKDDGSGEVVYSVRDYGELRPTIVYNCHNVPALCNNARQYLGAATTATFHYDASSSRGSERREHSCGGKWATDHPCPERNQPGIFRYFGNGVGGDMDVVIYKGPSTGKTPDGKQLATKTEKRMSDNTIKTTYTKIKAQLTCDEFPAASWIQGGNRDGRTAATYCAPMGVECSGVKGKYYVTEQNWQASAASALVVWFARMAWEDGHRLYVDNTDTQTEWERLNFAIFKLGFRMETVATGAQKGWAVYLEAKGTPRYCYGPGGKGSLCAGNSYDKEKDGSPTNPSPPAATSTASAASRRT
;
A
#
# COMPACT_ATOMS: atom_id res chain seq x y z
N MET A 1 -16.05 1.01 62.84
CA MET A 1 -16.34 1.51 61.48
C MET A 1 -15.45 2.72 61.23
N LEU A 2 -14.32 2.56 60.54
CA LEU A 2 -13.39 3.64 60.20
C LEU A 2 -13.64 4.06 58.75
N ALA A 3 -14.33 5.17 58.56
CA ALA A 3 -14.50 5.80 57.25
C ALA A 3 -13.23 6.59 56.93
N VAL A 4 -12.34 6.00 56.13
CA VAL A 4 -11.15 6.69 55.62
C VAL A 4 -11.59 7.66 54.53
N GLY A 5 -11.63 8.95 54.85
CA GLY A 5 -11.93 10.01 53.89
C GLY A 5 -10.82 10.12 52.85
N LEU A 6 -11.09 9.70 51.62
CA LEU A 6 -10.21 9.99 50.49
C LEU A 6 -10.13 11.51 50.29
N SER A 7 -8.93 12.04 50.55
CA SER A 7 -8.53 13.44 50.31
C SER A 7 -8.91 13.90 48.90
N TRP A 8 -9.37 15.15 48.80
CA TRP A 8 -9.70 15.84 47.55
C TRP A 8 -8.59 15.72 46.48
N SER A 9 -7.32 15.64 46.90
CA SER A 9 -6.17 15.50 46.02
C SER A 9 -6.17 14.18 45.24
N PHE A 10 -6.68 13.09 45.83
CA PHE A 10 -6.74 11.79 45.15
C PHE A 10 -7.82 11.75 44.08
N LYS A 11 -8.96 12.42 44.32
CA LYS A 11 -10.05 12.53 43.33
C LYS A 11 -9.64 13.37 42.12
N ALA A 12 -8.91 14.46 42.34
CA ALA A 12 -8.37 15.28 41.26
C ALA A 12 -7.34 14.52 40.39
N LEU A 13 -6.46 13.74 41.02
CA LEU A 13 -5.50 12.89 40.30
C LEU A 13 -6.21 11.83 39.45
N VAL A 14 -7.20 11.13 40.01
CA VAL A 14 -7.99 10.12 39.29
C VAL A 14 -8.75 10.76 38.12
N LEU A 15 -9.32 11.95 38.29
CA LEU A 15 -10.02 12.66 37.22
C LEU A 15 -9.07 13.10 36.10
N VAL A 16 -7.89 13.63 36.42
CA VAL A 16 -6.87 14.00 35.42
C VAL A 16 -6.37 12.74 34.69
N LEU A 17 -6.15 11.63 35.40
CA LEU A 17 -5.77 10.36 34.79
C LEU A 17 -6.85 9.85 33.83
N LEU A 18 -8.13 9.94 34.23
CA LEU A 18 -9.27 9.56 33.38
C LEU A 18 -9.43 10.48 32.16
N ILE A 19 -9.18 11.79 32.29
CA ILE A 19 -9.23 12.74 31.16
C ILE A 19 -8.05 12.52 30.20
N CYS A 20 -6.86 12.21 30.70
CA CYS A 20 -5.70 11.85 29.88
C CYS A 20 -5.88 10.50 29.19
N LEU A 21 -6.52 9.52 29.84
CA LEU A 21 -6.89 8.24 29.22
C LEU A 21 -7.97 8.41 28.15
N ALA A 22 -8.89 9.37 28.31
CA ALA A 22 -9.92 9.67 27.32
C ALA A 22 -9.37 10.37 26.06
N HIS A 23 -8.33 11.19 26.18
CA HIS A 23 -7.66 11.81 25.02
C HIS A 23 -6.70 10.86 24.29
N ALA A 24 -6.22 9.80 24.96
CA ALA A 24 -5.33 8.82 24.36
C ALA A 24 -6.02 7.81 23.41
N ALA A 25 -7.35 7.89 23.24
CA ALA A 25 -8.13 6.81 22.61
C ALA A 25 -8.83 7.16 21.29
N ARG A 26 -8.52 8.30 20.64
CA ARG A 26 -9.03 8.60 19.29
C ARG A 26 -7.89 8.72 18.30
N SER A 27 -7.76 7.67 17.51
CA SER A 27 -6.82 7.58 16.41
C SER A 27 -7.48 8.19 15.16
N PRO A 28 -6.90 9.24 14.56
CA PRO A 28 -7.40 9.76 13.29
C PRO A 28 -7.36 8.72 12.16
N ALA A 29 -6.60 7.63 12.28
CA ALA A 29 -6.56 6.52 11.32
C ALA A 29 -7.81 5.64 11.33
N GLY A 30 -8.62 5.70 12.40
CA GLY A 30 -9.80 4.88 12.61
C GLY A 30 -9.51 3.39 12.85
N PRO A 31 -10.56 2.55 13.01
CA PRO A 31 -10.40 1.17 13.44
C PRO A 31 -9.79 0.29 12.36
N GLN A 32 -9.07 -0.77 12.75
CA GLN A 32 -8.46 -1.73 11.82
C GLN A 32 -9.38 -2.86 11.35
N SER A 33 -10.69 -2.67 11.48
CA SER A 33 -11.69 -3.66 11.10
C SER A 33 -12.95 -2.98 10.57
N VAL A 34 -13.69 -3.73 9.76
CA VAL A 34 -15.03 -3.36 9.31
C VAL A 34 -16.06 -4.13 10.13
N THR A 35 -17.26 -3.59 10.23
CA THR A 35 -18.41 -4.21 10.90
C THR A 35 -19.49 -4.53 9.89
N ARG A 36 -20.49 -5.35 10.25
CA ARG A 36 -21.69 -5.56 9.42
C ARG A 36 -22.87 -4.80 10.00
N ASN A 37 -23.66 -4.16 9.14
CA ASN A 37 -24.91 -3.52 9.51
C ASN A 37 -26.07 -4.53 9.57
N ALA A 38 -27.28 -4.04 9.86
CA ALA A 38 -28.49 -4.88 9.95
C ALA A 38 -28.83 -5.60 8.64
N LYS A 39 -28.38 -5.08 7.49
CA LYS A 39 -28.54 -5.68 6.16
C LYS A 39 -27.39 -6.63 5.78
N GLN A 40 -26.48 -6.94 6.71
CA GLN A 40 -25.26 -7.71 6.48
C GLN A 40 -24.25 -7.04 5.53
N GLU A 41 -24.42 -5.77 5.21
CA GLU A 41 -23.47 -4.99 4.42
C GLU A 41 -22.31 -4.57 5.31
N GLU A 42 -21.10 -4.54 4.77
CA GLU A 42 -19.93 -4.11 5.52
C GLU A 42 -19.82 -2.60 5.58
N GLU A 43 -19.51 -2.10 6.76
CA GLU A 43 -19.34 -0.68 7.06
C GLU A 43 -18.06 -0.47 7.85
N TRP A 44 -17.35 0.60 7.51
CA TRP A 44 -16.24 1.10 8.29
C TRP A 44 -16.65 2.37 9.03
N LYS A 45 -16.42 2.38 10.33
CA LYS A 45 -16.96 3.37 11.26
C LYS A 45 -15.83 4.18 11.85
N TRP A 46 -15.85 5.49 11.63
CA TRP A 46 -14.79 6.39 12.05
C TRP A 46 -15.32 7.46 12.98
N ALA A 47 -14.85 7.49 14.23
CA ALA A 47 -15.19 8.55 15.17
C ALA A 47 -14.54 9.86 14.72
N LYS A 48 -15.32 10.94 14.66
CA LYS A 48 -14.80 12.27 14.35
C LYS A 48 -13.93 12.78 15.49
N ASP A 49 -12.87 13.51 15.15
CA ASP A 49 -11.92 14.06 16.11
C ASP A 49 -12.58 15.02 17.11
N ASP A 50 -13.57 15.81 16.66
CA ASP A 50 -14.33 16.75 17.47
C ASP A 50 -15.35 16.08 18.41
N GLY A 51 -15.51 14.75 18.33
CA GLY A 51 -16.50 14.01 19.09
C GLY A 51 -17.95 14.27 18.70
N SER A 52 -18.21 14.98 17.60
CA SER A 52 -19.57 15.28 17.11
C SER A 52 -20.30 14.06 16.57
N GLY A 53 -19.65 12.90 16.51
CA GLY A 53 -20.27 11.63 16.17
C GLY A 53 -19.32 10.70 15.41
N GLU A 54 -19.92 9.85 14.59
CA GLU A 54 -19.25 8.86 13.77
C GLU A 54 -19.55 9.13 12.29
N VAL A 55 -18.57 8.94 11.43
CA VAL A 55 -18.74 8.84 9.98
C VAL A 55 -18.78 7.36 9.63
N VAL A 56 -19.83 6.95 8.92
CA VAL A 56 -20.02 5.58 8.47
C VAL A 56 -19.76 5.51 6.98
N TYR A 57 -18.78 4.71 6.60
CA TYR A 57 -18.44 4.43 5.20
C TYR A 57 -18.95 3.04 4.82
N SER A 58 -19.81 2.96 3.82
CA SER A 58 -20.16 1.67 3.22
C SER A 58 -18.94 1.09 2.49
N VAL A 59 -18.64 -0.18 2.74
CA VAL A 59 -17.57 -0.91 2.06
C VAL A 59 -18.06 -1.36 0.71
N ARG A 60 -17.42 -0.91 -0.36
CA ARG A 60 -17.75 -1.35 -1.72
C ARG A 60 -17.06 -2.66 -2.08
N ASP A 61 -17.82 -3.56 -2.69
CA ASP A 61 -17.33 -4.85 -3.18
C ASP A 61 -17.85 -5.11 -4.58
N TYR A 62 -16.96 -5.17 -5.56
CA TYR A 62 -17.31 -5.35 -6.97
C TYR A 62 -17.39 -6.83 -7.37
N GLY A 63 -17.45 -7.76 -6.40
CA GLY A 63 -17.63 -9.19 -6.66
C GLY A 63 -16.53 -9.75 -7.56
N GLU A 64 -16.89 -10.26 -8.74
CA GLU A 64 -15.93 -10.78 -9.73
C GLU A 64 -14.96 -9.72 -10.28
N LEU A 65 -15.37 -8.45 -10.24
CA LEU A 65 -14.55 -7.30 -10.64
C LEU A 65 -13.73 -6.74 -9.46
N ARG A 66 -13.73 -7.40 -8.30
CA ARG A 66 -12.83 -7.04 -7.20
C ARG A 66 -11.38 -7.20 -7.66
N PRO A 67 -10.56 -6.14 -7.65
CA PRO A 67 -9.18 -6.27 -8.06
C PRO A 67 -8.40 -7.04 -7.00
N THR A 68 -7.49 -7.88 -7.46
CA THR A 68 -6.55 -8.63 -6.64
C THR A 68 -5.15 -8.11 -6.90
N ILE A 69 -4.48 -7.59 -5.87
CA ILE A 69 -3.04 -7.31 -5.96
C ILE A 69 -2.28 -8.62 -5.80
N VAL A 70 -1.40 -8.90 -6.75
CA VAL A 70 -0.62 -10.13 -6.81
C VAL A 70 0.86 -9.81 -6.67
N TYR A 71 1.52 -10.46 -5.71
CA TYR A 71 2.96 -10.44 -5.55
C TYR A 71 3.56 -11.72 -6.13
N ASN A 72 4.39 -11.57 -7.17
CA ASN A 72 5.18 -12.67 -7.68
C ASN A 72 6.43 -12.82 -6.81
N CYS A 73 6.42 -13.79 -5.90
CA CYS A 73 7.47 -13.99 -4.90
C CYS A 73 8.82 -14.41 -5.46
N HIS A 74 8.90 -14.80 -6.74
CA HIS A 74 10.19 -14.95 -7.41
C HIS A 74 10.84 -13.59 -7.72
N ASN A 75 10.02 -12.58 -8.02
CA ASN A 75 10.44 -11.25 -8.43
C ASN A 75 10.44 -10.22 -7.29
N VAL A 76 9.58 -10.40 -6.29
CA VAL A 76 9.48 -9.56 -5.08
C VAL A 76 9.64 -10.37 -3.78
N PRO A 77 10.79 -11.03 -3.58
CA PRO A 77 11.00 -11.88 -2.41
C PRO A 77 10.90 -11.12 -1.08
N ALA A 78 11.32 -9.85 -1.00
CA ALA A 78 11.23 -9.08 0.24
C ALA A 78 9.76 -8.76 0.60
N LEU A 79 8.95 -8.31 -0.36
CA LEU A 79 7.52 -8.07 -0.13
C LEU A 79 6.78 -9.35 0.28
N CYS A 80 7.10 -10.48 -0.37
CA CYS A 80 6.49 -11.76 0.01
C CYS A 80 6.95 -12.25 1.38
N ASN A 81 8.19 -11.98 1.79
CA ASN A 81 8.63 -12.28 3.15
C ASN A 81 7.81 -11.47 4.17
N ASN A 82 7.57 -10.18 3.90
CA ASN A 82 6.72 -9.34 4.76
C ASN A 82 5.28 -9.88 4.84
N ALA A 83 4.66 -10.14 3.68
CA ALA A 83 3.29 -10.65 3.63
C ALA A 83 3.14 -12.01 4.34
N ARG A 84 4.12 -12.91 4.24
CA ARG A 84 4.13 -14.18 4.99
C ARG A 84 4.25 -13.98 6.51
N GLN A 85 4.98 -12.98 6.99
CA GLN A 85 5.04 -12.69 8.42
C GLN A 85 3.66 -12.36 8.98
N TYR A 86 2.83 -11.65 8.22
CA TYR A 86 1.47 -11.31 8.63
C TYR A 86 0.46 -12.45 8.39
N LEU A 87 0.50 -13.10 7.23
CA LEU A 87 -0.49 -14.09 6.80
C LEU A 87 -0.21 -15.53 7.29
N GLY A 88 1.00 -15.79 7.81
CA GLY A 88 1.45 -17.13 8.15
C GLY A 88 1.51 -18.03 6.91
N ALA A 89 0.79 -19.14 6.95
CA ALA A 89 0.73 -20.11 5.84
C ALA A 89 -0.20 -19.68 4.69
N ALA A 90 -1.06 -18.67 4.90
CA ALA A 90 -1.99 -18.23 3.87
C ALA A 90 -1.27 -17.46 2.76
N THR A 91 -1.62 -17.76 1.52
CA THR A 91 -1.11 -17.05 0.33
C THR A 91 -2.12 -16.06 -0.24
N THR A 92 -3.35 -16.06 0.26
CA THR A 92 -4.44 -15.20 -0.20
C THR A 92 -5.13 -14.54 0.98
N ALA A 93 -5.60 -13.31 0.79
CA ALA A 93 -6.41 -12.59 1.77
C ALA A 93 -7.36 -11.62 1.09
N THR A 94 -8.33 -11.11 1.84
CA THR A 94 -9.15 -9.96 1.44
C THR A 94 -8.87 -8.81 2.39
N PHE A 95 -8.58 -7.64 1.83
CA PHE A 95 -8.32 -6.42 2.57
C PHE A 95 -9.29 -5.34 2.14
N HIS A 96 -9.25 -4.23 2.87
CA HIS A 96 -10.04 -3.06 2.56
C HIS A 96 -9.09 -1.90 2.34
N TYR A 97 -9.12 -1.31 1.16
CA TYR A 97 -8.38 -0.10 0.90
C TYR A 97 -9.09 1.10 1.53
N ASP A 98 -8.30 2.08 1.90
CA ASP A 98 -8.70 3.40 2.36
C ASP A 98 -8.05 4.45 1.45
N ALA A 99 -8.87 5.18 0.69
CA ALA A 99 -8.40 6.20 -0.23
C ALA A 99 -7.90 7.48 0.46
N SER A 100 -8.12 7.63 1.76
CA SER A 100 -7.63 8.79 2.50
C SER A 100 -6.12 8.71 2.69
N SER A 101 -5.41 9.65 2.06
CA SER A 101 -3.96 9.80 2.21
C SER A 101 -3.56 10.23 3.62
N SER A 102 -4.40 10.99 4.33
CA SER A 102 -4.14 11.42 5.71
C SER A 102 -4.20 10.22 6.66
N ARG A 103 -5.29 9.44 6.61
CA ARG A 103 -5.41 8.20 7.41
C ARG A 103 -4.35 7.18 7.07
N GLY A 104 -4.03 7.03 5.78
CA GLY A 104 -2.92 6.20 5.32
C GLY A 104 -1.59 6.64 5.93
N SER A 105 -1.25 7.93 5.83
CA SER A 105 -0.01 8.48 6.40
C SER A 105 0.08 8.23 7.91
N GLU A 106 -1.05 8.35 8.61
CA GLU A 106 -1.09 8.08 10.03
C GLU A 106 -0.93 6.59 10.37
N ARG A 107 -1.53 5.67 9.61
CA ARG A 107 -1.26 4.23 9.78
C ARG A 107 0.22 3.93 9.59
N ARG A 108 0.82 4.53 8.55
CA ARG A 108 2.24 4.40 8.24
C ARG A 108 3.13 4.87 9.39
N GLU A 109 2.82 5.98 10.05
CA GLU A 109 3.65 6.47 11.15
C GLU A 109 3.77 5.46 12.30
N HIS A 110 2.76 4.61 12.50
CA HIS A 110 2.77 3.58 13.55
C HIS A 110 3.54 2.31 13.17
N SER A 111 3.70 1.99 11.88
CA SER A 111 4.49 0.83 11.43
C SER A 111 5.89 1.23 10.97
N CYS A 112 5.96 2.23 10.10
CA CYS A 112 7.13 2.69 9.35
C CYS A 112 7.45 4.17 9.65
N GLY A 113 7.27 4.62 10.89
CA GLY A 113 7.54 6.00 11.28
C GLY A 113 9.02 6.39 11.15
N GLY A 114 9.32 7.67 11.34
CA GLY A 114 10.68 8.23 11.09
C GLY A 114 11.81 7.55 11.89
N LYS A 115 11.49 6.89 13.01
CA LYS A 115 12.43 6.14 13.85
C LYS A 115 12.53 4.66 13.54
N TRP A 116 11.61 4.10 12.74
CA TRP A 116 11.61 2.67 12.39
C TRP A 116 12.98 2.22 11.91
N ALA A 117 13.59 3.04 11.08
CA ALA A 117 14.86 2.71 10.44
C ALA A 117 16.06 2.70 11.43
N THR A 118 15.87 3.15 12.67
CA THR A 118 16.85 3.09 13.77
C THR A 118 16.51 1.96 14.74
N ASP A 119 15.22 1.73 14.99
CA ASP A 119 14.74 0.79 16.00
C ASP A 119 14.52 -0.63 15.45
N HIS A 120 14.35 -0.76 14.13
CA HIS A 120 14.13 -2.03 13.44
C HIS A 120 15.45 -2.66 12.99
N PRO A 121 15.66 -3.98 13.19
CA PRO A 121 16.82 -4.68 12.68
C PRO A 121 16.76 -4.80 11.16
N CYS A 122 17.35 -3.82 10.47
CA CYS A 122 17.48 -3.75 9.03
C CYS A 122 18.94 -3.89 8.59
N PRO A 123 19.28 -4.79 7.64
CA PRO A 123 18.42 -5.79 7.00
C PRO A 123 17.99 -6.91 7.96
N GLU A 124 16.91 -7.62 7.63
CA GLU A 124 16.53 -8.84 8.34
C GLU A 124 17.54 -9.97 8.11
N ARG A 125 17.58 -10.94 9.04
CA ARG A 125 18.45 -12.12 8.91
C ARG A 125 18.18 -12.95 7.65
N ASN A 126 16.95 -12.92 7.14
CA ASN A 126 16.52 -13.62 5.93
C ASN A 126 16.37 -12.68 4.73
N GLN A 127 17.03 -11.51 4.74
CA GLN A 127 17.04 -10.59 3.60
C GLN A 127 17.47 -11.32 2.32
N PRO A 128 16.73 -11.19 1.21
CA PRO A 128 17.18 -11.74 -0.06
C PRO A 128 18.51 -11.12 -0.49
N GLY A 129 19.47 -11.96 -0.89
CA GLY A 129 20.77 -11.49 -1.43
C GLY A 129 20.71 -11.05 -2.89
N ILE A 130 19.67 -11.47 -3.61
CA ILE A 130 19.43 -11.10 -5.00
C ILE A 130 18.17 -10.24 -5.03
N PHE A 131 18.29 -9.04 -5.61
CA PHE A 131 17.14 -8.21 -5.93
C PHE A 131 16.93 -8.14 -7.42
N ARG A 132 15.65 -8.13 -7.80
CA ARG A 132 15.28 -7.84 -9.17
C ARG A 132 15.14 -6.34 -9.35
N TYR A 133 15.58 -5.84 -10.50
CA TYR A 133 15.49 -4.44 -10.83
C TYR A 133 15.04 -4.20 -12.26
N PHE A 134 14.57 -2.98 -12.51
CA PHE A 134 14.35 -2.47 -13.85
C PHE A 134 14.90 -1.04 -13.97
N GLY A 135 15.69 -0.78 -15.01
CA GLY A 135 16.26 0.55 -15.28
C GLY A 135 16.77 0.69 -16.71
N ASN A 136 16.51 1.83 -17.35
CA ASN A 136 16.87 2.13 -18.75
C ASN A 136 16.42 1.05 -19.76
N GLY A 137 15.21 0.52 -19.58
CA GLY A 137 14.64 -0.51 -20.47
C GLY A 137 15.26 -1.90 -20.31
N VAL A 138 16.16 -2.09 -19.34
CA VAL A 138 16.78 -3.38 -19.03
C VAL A 138 16.35 -3.79 -17.63
N GLY A 139 15.76 -4.98 -17.53
CA GLY A 139 15.50 -5.66 -16.28
C GLY A 139 16.51 -6.78 -16.04
N GLY A 140 16.75 -7.11 -14.78
CA GLY A 140 17.66 -8.19 -14.44
C GLY A 140 17.73 -8.47 -12.94
N ASP A 141 18.59 -9.42 -12.61
CA ASP A 141 18.89 -9.83 -11.24
C ASP A 141 20.21 -9.18 -10.85
N MET A 142 20.27 -8.64 -9.64
CA MET A 142 21.48 -8.03 -9.08
C MET A 142 21.79 -8.67 -7.74
N ASP A 143 22.97 -9.26 -7.62
CA ASP A 143 23.55 -9.65 -6.33
C ASP A 143 23.99 -8.37 -5.61
N VAL A 144 23.40 -8.12 -4.45
CA VAL A 144 23.65 -6.90 -3.68
C VAL A 144 23.99 -7.21 -2.24
N VAL A 145 24.72 -6.27 -1.65
CA VAL A 145 25.14 -6.31 -0.25
C VAL A 145 24.91 -4.95 0.38
N ILE A 146 24.86 -4.91 1.72
CA ILE A 146 24.95 -3.65 2.46
C ILE A 146 26.30 -2.99 2.20
N TYR A 147 26.29 -1.69 1.90
CA TYR A 147 27.49 -0.93 1.60
C TYR A 147 28.40 -0.78 2.82
N LYS A 148 29.61 -1.35 2.74
CA LYS A 148 30.60 -1.37 3.83
C LYS A 148 31.62 -0.22 3.78
N GLY A 149 31.35 0.84 3.02
CA GLY A 149 32.30 1.94 2.81
C GLY A 149 33.32 1.68 1.68
N PRO A 150 34.11 2.71 1.31
CA PRO A 150 35.17 2.57 0.29
C PRO A 150 36.41 1.84 0.83
N SER A 151 36.52 1.72 2.15
CA SER A 151 37.61 1.06 2.88
C SER A 151 37.08 0.48 4.19
N THR A 152 37.67 -0.61 4.66
CA THR A 152 37.39 -1.21 5.97
C THR A 152 37.68 -0.19 7.07
N GLY A 153 36.67 0.35 7.75
CA GLY A 153 36.86 1.28 8.88
C GLY A 153 35.85 2.43 8.99
N LYS A 154 35.02 2.69 7.98
CA LYS A 154 33.84 3.57 8.12
C LYS A 154 32.63 2.76 8.57
N THR A 155 31.79 3.34 9.43
CA THR A 155 30.51 2.74 9.80
C THR A 155 29.69 2.48 8.53
N PRO A 156 29.32 1.22 8.25
CA PRO A 156 28.45 0.90 7.14
C PRO A 156 27.17 1.71 7.22
N ASP A 157 26.70 2.20 6.07
CA ASP A 157 25.33 2.67 5.97
C ASP A 157 24.46 1.41 5.92
N GLY A 158 23.78 1.11 7.03
CA GLY A 158 23.03 -0.14 7.21
C GLY A 158 21.89 -0.36 6.20
N LYS A 159 21.58 0.63 5.36
CA LYS A 159 20.46 0.59 4.41
C LYS A 159 20.92 0.73 2.98
N GLN A 160 22.02 1.43 2.74
CA GLN A 160 22.55 1.63 1.40
C GLN A 160 23.00 0.31 0.78
N LEU A 161 22.46 -0.01 -0.40
CA LEU A 161 22.86 -1.18 -1.16
C LEU A 161 24.07 -0.89 -2.06
N ALA A 162 24.83 -1.94 -2.34
CA ALA A 162 25.99 -1.91 -3.22
C ALA A 162 26.15 -3.23 -3.97
N THR A 163 26.83 -3.20 -5.12
CA THR A 163 27.39 -4.40 -5.73
C THR A 163 28.79 -4.68 -5.18
N LYS A 164 29.16 -5.96 -5.13
CA LYS A 164 30.46 -6.44 -4.68
C LYS A 164 31.26 -6.94 -5.88
N THR A 165 32.46 -6.40 -6.09
CA THR A 165 33.41 -6.91 -7.11
C THR A 165 34.68 -7.39 -6.42
N GLU A 166 35.13 -8.59 -6.76
CA GLU A 166 36.39 -9.16 -6.25
C GLU A 166 37.39 -9.29 -7.39
N LYS A 167 38.61 -8.79 -7.18
CA LYS A 167 39.70 -8.88 -8.14
C LYS A 167 40.93 -9.49 -7.47
N ARG A 168 41.47 -10.54 -8.06
CA ARG A 168 42.78 -11.09 -7.65
C ARG A 168 43.89 -10.15 -8.10
N MET A 169 44.76 -9.79 -7.18
CA MET A 169 45.89 -8.89 -7.38
C MET A 169 47.16 -9.68 -7.73
N SER A 170 48.23 -8.98 -8.13
CA SER A 170 49.50 -9.60 -8.54
C SER A 170 50.23 -10.34 -7.42
N ASP A 171 49.96 -9.98 -6.16
CA ASP A 171 50.46 -10.64 -4.95
C ASP A 171 49.57 -11.81 -4.48
N ASN A 172 48.64 -12.26 -5.34
CA ASN A 172 47.64 -13.30 -5.08
C ASN A 172 46.60 -12.95 -3.98
N THR A 173 46.57 -11.71 -3.49
CA THR A 173 45.51 -11.24 -2.59
C THR A 173 44.22 -10.94 -3.35
N ILE A 174 43.08 -10.92 -2.64
CA ILE A 174 41.77 -10.55 -3.22
C ILE A 174 41.42 -9.14 -2.77
N LYS A 175 41.27 -8.23 -3.73
CA LYS A 175 40.75 -6.89 -3.49
C LYS A 175 39.23 -6.89 -3.71
N THR A 176 38.48 -6.66 -2.63
CA THR A 176 37.02 -6.47 -2.69
C THR A 176 36.70 -4.98 -2.83
N THR A 177 35.84 -4.64 -3.79
CA THR A 177 35.33 -3.28 -4.01
C THR A 177 33.81 -3.27 -3.87
N TYR A 178 33.27 -2.33 -3.11
CA TYR A 178 31.84 -2.11 -2.97
C TYR A 178 31.44 -0.85 -3.73
N THR A 179 30.50 -0.97 -4.67
CA THR A 179 30.00 0.15 -5.47
C THR A 179 28.54 0.41 -5.12
N LYS A 180 28.26 1.59 -4.56
CA LYS A 180 26.88 2.00 -4.23
C LYS A 180 25.98 1.93 -5.47
N ILE A 181 24.75 1.49 -5.27
CA ILE A 181 23.69 1.56 -6.28
C ILE A 181 22.63 2.57 -5.85
N LYS A 182 21.83 3.07 -6.78
CA LYS A 182 20.71 3.99 -6.51
C LYS A 182 19.48 3.24 -5.97
N ALA A 183 19.69 2.42 -4.96
CA ALA A 183 18.67 1.71 -4.23
C ALA A 183 19.14 1.55 -2.77
N GLN A 184 18.18 1.57 -1.85
CA GLN A 184 18.42 1.33 -0.44
C GLN A 184 17.30 0.48 0.14
N LEU A 185 17.54 -0.11 1.29
CA LEU A 185 16.49 -0.75 2.07
C LEU A 185 15.64 0.30 2.78
N THR A 186 14.33 0.17 2.65
CA THR A 186 13.33 1.02 3.31
C THR A 186 12.31 0.14 4.01
N CYS A 187 11.51 0.75 4.90
CA CYS A 187 10.41 0.07 5.55
C CYS A 187 9.34 -0.28 4.51
N ASP A 188 9.02 -1.55 4.39
CA ASP A 188 7.78 -2.04 3.79
C ASP A 188 6.85 -2.45 4.93
N GLU A 189 5.57 -2.16 4.82
CA GLU A 189 4.55 -2.56 5.79
C GLU A 189 3.48 -3.42 5.13
N PHE A 190 3.08 -4.48 5.80
CA PHE A 190 2.01 -5.36 5.35
C PHE A 190 1.09 -5.75 6.51
N PRO A 191 -0.22 -5.49 6.43
CA PRO A 191 -0.96 -4.83 5.36
C PRO A 191 -0.48 -3.40 5.09
N ALA A 192 -0.60 -2.93 3.85
CA ALA A 192 -0.15 -1.59 3.48
C ALA A 192 -0.92 -0.52 4.28
N ALA A 193 -0.27 0.62 4.57
CA ALA A 193 -0.92 1.72 5.27
C ALA A 193 -2.16 2.28 4.55
N SER A 194 -2.24 2.16 3.23
CA SER A 194 -3.44 2.53 2.48
C SER A 194 -4.58 1.53 2.65
N TRP A 195 -4.45 0.51 3.52
CA TRP A 195 -5.50 -0.46 3.83
C TRP A 195 -5.98 -0.30 5.28
N ILE A 196 -7.26 -0.58 5.53
CA ILE A 196 -7.87 -0.54 6.86
C ILE A 196 -7.13 -1.45 7.84
N GLN A 197 -6.55 -2.56 7.39
CA GLN A 197 -5.84 -3.49 8.26
C GLN A 197 -4.38 -3.08 8.52
N GLY A 198 -3.86 -2.04 7.84
CA GLY A 198 -2.49 -1.57 7.99
C GLY A 198 -2.30 -0.67 9.21
N GLY A 199 -1.06 -0.57 9.69
CA GLY A 199 -0.72 0.12 10.95
C GLY A 199 -0.57 -0.84 12.15
N ASN A 200 -0.06 -0.30 13.26
CA ASN A 200 0.05 -1.00 14.55
C ASN A 200 -0.94 -0.45 15.58
N ARG A 201 -2.20 -0.91 15.58
CA ARG A 201 -3.28 -0.40 16.46
C ARG A 201 -4.28 -1.51 16.81
N ASP A 202 -5.25 -1.23 17.69
CA ASP A 202 -6.36 -2.16 18.02
C ASP A 202 -5.95 -3.61 18.33
N GLY A 203 -4.76 -3.81 18.92
CA GLY A 203 -4.20 -5.14 19.19
C GLY A 203 -3.76 -5.94 17.96
N ARG A 204 -3.68 -5.30 16.78
CA ARG A 204 -3.14 -5.85 15.54
C ARG A 204 -1.88 -5.07 15.14
N THR A 205 -0.92 -5.80 14.60
CA THR A 205 0.39 -5.26 14.23
C THR A 205 0.61 -5.59 12.76
N ALA A 206 0.82 -4.56 11.94
CA ALA A 206 1.34 -4.74 10.60
C ALA A 206 2.74 -5.36 10.70
N ALA A 207 3.03 -6.33 9.85
CA ALA A 207 4.40 -6.79 9.66
C ALA A 207 5.20 -5.66 8.99
N THR A 208 6.45 -5.51 9.41
CA THR A 208 7.40 -4.60 8.75
C THR A 208 8.62 -5.36 8.30
N TYR A 209 9.14 -4.99 7.14
CA TYR A 209 10.27 -5.66 6.51
C TYR A 209 11.13 -4.68 5.73
N CYS A 210 12.43 -4.93 5.62
CA CYS A 210 13.30 -4.18 4.74
C CYS A 210 13.13 -4.64 3.30
N ALA A 211 12.48 -3.82 2.50
CA ALA A 211 12.38 -4.05 1.06
C ALA A 211 13.19 -3.00 0.28
N PRO A 212 13.82 -3.37 -0.85
CA PRO A 212 14.57 -2.43 -1.65
C PRO A 212 13.63 -1.42 -2.31
N MET A 213 14.06 -0.15 -2.29
CA MET A 213 13.43 0.95 -3.01
C MET A 213 14.50 1.74 -3.78
N GLY A 214 14.18 2.11 -5.02
CA GLY A 214 14.99 3.02 -5.82
C GLY A 214 15.01 4.41 -5.21
N VAL A 215 16.21 4.96 -5.02
CA VAL A 215 16.42 6.27 -4.40
C VAL A 215 17.40 7.13 -5.18
N GLU A 216 17.14 8.43 -5.24
CA GLU A 216 18.10 9.40 -5.76
C GLU A 216 19.14 9.75 -4.70
N CYS A 217 20.22 8.96 -4.62
CA CYS A 217 21.32 9.28 -3.72
C CYS A 217 22.20 10.38 -4.31
N SER A 218 22.36 11.51 -3.60
CA SER A 218 23.35 12.53 -3.93
C SER A 218 24.76 11.92 -3.93
N GLY A 219 25.54 12.19 -4.98
CA GLY A 219 26.91 11.67 -5.12
C GLY A 219 27.04 10.21 -5.55
N VAL A 220 25.95 9.44 -5.72
CA VAL A 220 26.01 8.12 -6.35
C VAL A 220 25.85 8.29 -7.86
N LYS A 221 26.97 8.16 -8.59
CA LYS A 221 26.93 8.09 -10.06
C LYS A 221 26.30 6.75 -10.45
N GLY A 222 25.26 6.79 -11.28
CA GLY A 222 24.58 5.57 -11.71
C GLY A 222 23.14 5.80 -12.12
N LYS A 223 22.55 4.73 -12.65
CA LYS A 223 21.16 4.68 -13.11
C LYS A 223 20.22 4.50 -11.92
N TYR A 224 19.05 5.13 -11.98
CA TYR A 224 17.96 4.85 -11.04
C TYR A 224 17.43 3.44 -11.30
N TYR A 225 17.23 2.66 -10.24
CA TYR A 225 16.72 1.30 -10.32
C TYR A 225 15.34 1.24 -9.67
N VAL A 226 14.34 0.87 -10.47
CA VAL A 226 13.01 0.53 -9.96
C VAL A 226 13.11 -0.87 -9.35
N THR A 227 12.68 -1.01 -8.11
CA THR A 227 12.76 -2.26 -7.32
C THR A 227 11.41 -2.55 -6.65
N GLU A 228 11.38 -3.53 -5.74
CA GLU A 228 10.15 -4.10 -5.17
C GLU A 228 9.15 -3.06 -4.64
N GLN A 229 9.58 -2.13 -3.78
CA GLN A 229 8.68 -1.12 -3.22
C GLN A 229 8.16 -0.15 -4.28
N ASN A 230 8.94 0.15 -5.32
CA ASN A 230 8.46 1.01 -6.40
C ASN A 230 7.34 0.32 -7.20
N TRP A 231 7.46 -0.99 -7.44
CA TRP A 231 6.42 -1.77 -8.12
C TRP A 231 5.17 -1.91 -7.26
N GLN A 232 5.33 -2.13 -5.96
CA GLN A 232 4.22 -2.10 -5.00
C GLN A 232 3.50 -0.76 -5.00
N ALA A 233 4.24 0.35 -4.92
CA ALA A 233 3.66 1.70 -4.94
C ALA A 233 2.90 1.96 -6.26
N SER A 234 3.45 1.51 -7.38
CA SER A 234 2.79 1.65 -8.69
C SER A 234 1.49 0.84 -8.76
N ALA A 235 1.48 -0.38 -8.22
CA ALA A 235 0.28 -1.20 -8.13
C ALA A 235 -0.76 -0.61 -7.18
N ALA A 236 -0.34 -0.04 -6.04
CA ALA A 236 -1.23 0.67 -5.13
C ALA A 236 -1.88 1.88 -5.82
N SER A 237 -1.13 2.66 -6.59
CA SER A 237 -1.66 3.77 -7.40
C SER A 237 -2.66 3.28 -8.46
N ALA A 238 -2.42 2.12 -9.08
CA ALA A 238 -3.36 1.55 -10.04
C ALA A 238 -4.66 1.05 -9.41
N LEU A 239 -4.67 0.69 -8.12
CA LEU A 239 -5.92 0.43 -7.41
C LEU A 239 -6.78 1.69 -7.45
N VAL A 240 -6.24 2.86 -7.08
CA VAL A 240 -6.99 4.14 -7.13
C VAL A 240 -7.61 4.37 -8.51
N VAL A 241 -6.85 4.15 -9.58
CA VAL A 241 -7.35 4.29 -10.96
C VAL A 241 -8.47 3.29 -11.27
N TRP A 242 -8.29 2.01 -10.89
CA TRP A 242 -9.31 0.98 -11.05
C TRP A 242 -10.62 1.36 -10.36
N PHE A 243 -10.54 1.81 -9.11
CA PHE A 243 -11.72 2.14 -8.33
C PHE A 243 -12.41 3.42 -8.78
N ALA A 244 -11.64 4.44 -9.17
CA ALA A 244 -12.20 5.63 -9.79
C ALA A 244 -12.98 5.27 -11.07
N ARG A 245 -12.48 4.29 -11.84
CA ARG A 245 -13.18 3.81 -13.03
C ARG A 245 -14.46 3.04 -12.71
N MET A 246 -14.41 2.12 -11.75
CA MET A 246 -15.58 1.35 -11.35
C MET A 246 -16.70 2.26 -10.82
N ALA A 247 -16.35 3.25 -10.00
CA ALA A 247 -17.30 4.25 -9.52
C ALA A 247 -17.95 5.04 -10.68
N TRP A 248 -17.17 5.40 -11.69
CA TRP A 248 -17.68 6.07 -12.89
C TRP A 248 -18.72 5.23 -13.65
N GLU A 249 -18.44 3.94 -13.85
CA GLU A 249 -19.36 3.04 -14.57
C GLU A 249 -20.67 2.79 -13.78
N ASP A 250 -20.62 2.82 -12.45
CA ASP A 250 -21.80 2.77 -11.57
C ASP A 250 -22.64 4.07 -11.61
N GLY A 251 -22.35 5.00 -12.53
CA GLY A 251 -23.08 6.25 -12.70
C GLY A 251 -22.66 7.35 -11.73
N HIS A 252 -21.62 7.12 -10.93
CA HIS A 252 -21.07 8.13 -10.05
C HIS A 252 -20.01 8.93 -10.80
N ARG A 253 -20.42 10.09 -11.34
CA ARG A 253 -19.47 11.04 -11.94
C ARG A 253 -18.56 11.59 -10.84
N LEU A 254 -17.37 11.02 -10.74
CA LEU A 254 -16.25 11.64 -10.04
C LEU A 254 -15.82 12.86 -10.84
N TYR A 255 -16.52 13.99 -10.66
CA TYR A 255 -15.90 15.26 -10.98
C TYR A 255 -14.88 15.49 -9.88
N VAL A 256 -13.61 15.25 -10.18
CA VAL A 256 -12.52 15.76 -9.37
C VAL A 256 -12.35 17.20 -9.85
N ASP A 257 -13.04 18.15 -9.21
CA ASP A 257 -12.69 19.54 -9.43
C ASP A 257 -11.27 19.72 -8.88
N ASN A 258 -10.34 20.12 -9.75
CA ASN A 258 -8.90 20.14 -9.49
C ASN A 258 -8.50 21.21 -8.45
N THR A 259 -9.48 21.81 -7.78
CA THR A 259 -9.35 22.98 -6.91
C THR A 259 -9.65 22.69 -5.43
N ASP A 260 -10.25 21.54 -5.09
CA ASP A 260 -10.49 21.13 -3.69
C ASP A 260 -10.26 19.61 -3.50
N THR A 261 -9.00 19.19 -3.67
CA THR A 261 -8.60 17.80 -3.92
C THR A 261 -8.76 16.82 -2.74
N GLN A 262 -9.30 17.24 -1.59
CA GLN A 262 -9.38 16.39 -0.40
C GLN A 262 -10.80 16.26 0.16
N THR A 263 -11.59 17.33 0.14
CA THR A 263 -12.96 17.34 0.67
C THR A 263 -13.95 16.55 -0.18
N GLU A 264 -13.78 16.49 -1.52
CA GLU A 264 -14.68 15.71 -2.37
C GLU A 264 -14.47 14.19 -2.23
N TRP A 265 -13.22 13.72 -2.16
CA TRP A 265 -12.95 12.28 -1.97
C TRP A 265 -13.45 11.75 -0.63
N GLU A 266 -13.45 12.59 0.41
CA GLU A 266 -13.98 12.26 1.73
C GLU A 266 -15.52 12.34 1.80
N ARG A 267 -16.14 13.22 1.01
CA ARG A 267 -17.61 13.34 0.86
C ARG A 267 -18.22 12.20 0.05
N LEU A 268 -17.43 11.64 -0.86
CA LEU A 268 -17.81 10.52 -1.68
C LEU A 268 -17.70 9.24 -0.81
N ASN A 269 -18.84 8.58 -0.55
CA ASN A 269 -18.97 7.24 0.06
C ASN A 269 -18.31 6.11 -0.78
N PHE A 270 -17.11 6.36 -1.30
CA PHE A 270 -16.28 5.52 -2.16
C PHE A 270 -14.88 5.37 -1.58
N ALA A 271 -14.61 5.95 -0.40
CA ALA A 271 -13.29 5.93 0.21
C ALA A 271 -12.82 4.52 0.57
N ILE A 272 -13.76 3.59 0.85
CA ILE A 272 -13.45 2.25 1.34
C ILE A 272 -13.97 1.17 0.38
N PHE A 273 -13.09 0.27 -0.05
CA PHE A 273 -13.45 -0.84 -0.92
C PHE A 273 -12.64 -2.10 -0.64
N LYS A 274 -13.22 -3.25 -0.96
CA LYS A 274 -12.53 -4.55 -0.87
C LYS A 274 -11.55 -4.74 -2.00
N LEU A 275 -10.42 -5.34 -1.67
CA LEU A 275 -9.46 -5.87 -2.63
C LEU A 275 -9.03 -7.28 -2.24
N GLY A 276 -8.74 -8.10 -3.24
CA GLY A 276 -8.06 -9.36 -3.05
C GLY A 276 -6.55 -9.14 -2.91
N PHE A 277 -5.88 -10.03 -2.20
CA PHE A 277 -4.43 -10.14 -2.16
C PHE A 277 -4.04 -11.58 -2.47
N ARG A 278 -2.95 -11.76 -3.23
CA ARG A 278 -2.37 -13.07 -3.50
C ARG A 278 -0.85 -13.02 -3.60
N MET A 279 -0.19 -13.97 -2.97
CA MET A 279 1.19 -14.33 -3.24
C MET A 279 1.23 -15.50 -4.20
N GLU A 280 2.11 -15.44 -5.17
CA GLU A 280 2.35 -16.55 -6.09
C GLU A 280 3.85 -16.83 -6.23
N THR A 281 4.19 -18.08 -6.50
CA THR A 281 5.59 -18.53 -6.63
C THR A 281 5.93 -18.83 -8.09
N VAL A 282 5.29 -18.15 -9.04
CA VAL A 282 5.39 -18.46 -10.47
C VAL A 282 6.79 -18.15 -10.99
N ALA A 283 7.62 -19.19 -11.09
CA ALA A 283 8.93 -19.12 -11.73
C ALA A 283 8.86 -19.31 -13.27
N THR A 284 7.72 -19.76 -13.83
CA THR A 284 7.56 -20.10 -15.26
C THR A 284 6.15 -19.77 -15.79
N GLY A 285 6.00 -19.31 -17.04
CA GLY A 285 4.69 -19.01 -17.68
C GLY A 285 4.57 -17.61 -18.32
N ALA A 286 3.39 -17.23 -18.83
CA ALA A 286 3.15 -15.94 -19.49
C ALA A 286 3.17 -14.72 -18.53
N GLN A 287 2.98 -14.97 -17.23
CA GLN A 287 3.06 -13.99 -16.13
C GLN A 287 4.48 -13.83 -15.55
N LYS A 288 5.45 -14.63 -16.04
CA LYS A 288 6.82 -14.81 -15.49
C LYS A 288 7.64 -13.53 -15.30
N GLY A 289 7.26 -12.44 -15.95
CA GLY A 289 8.04 -11.21 -15.93
C GLY A 289 7.62 -10.17 -14.89
N TRP A 290 6.36 -10.18 -14.46
CA TRP A 290 5.83 -9.10 -13.63
C TRP A 290 6.12 -9.37 -12.15
N ALA A 291 6.50 -8.32 -11.45
CA ALA A 291 6.89 -8.38 -10.06
C ALA A 291 5.67 -8.16 -9.14
N VAL A 292 4.89 -7.14 -9.45
CA VAL A 292 3.60 -6.86 -8.81
C VAL A 292 2.59 -6.55 -9.90
N TYR A 293 1.38 -7.08 -9.80
CA TYR A 293 0.32 -6.74 -10.75
C TYR A 293 -1.07 -6.75 -10.11
N LEU A 294 -2.01 -6.08 -10.75
CA LEU A 294 -3.42 -6.14 -10.41
C LEU A 294 -4.13 -7.07 -11.38
N GLU A 295 -4.99 -7.93 -10.86
CA GLU A 295 -5.80 -8.87 -11.60
C GLU A 295 -7.28 -8.64 -11.31
N ALA A 296 -8.14 -8.78 -12.32
CA ALA A 296 -9.59 -8.83 -12.14
C ALA A 296 -10.17 -9.87 -13.09
N LYS A 297 -11.11 -10.69 -12.62
CA LYS A 297 -11.64 -11.86 -13.35
C LYS A 297 -10.53 -12.77 -13.91
N GLY A 298 -9.50 -13.04 -13.12
CA GLY A 298 -8.38 -13.90 -13.54
C GLY A 298 -7.45 -13.29 -14.60
N THR A 299 -7.67 -12.03 -15.01
CA THR A 299 -6.91 -11.37 -16.07
C THR A 299 -6.05 -10.24 -15.49
N PRO A 300 -4.72 -10.27 -15.71
CA PRO A 300 -3.85 -9.15 -15.34
C PRO A 300 -4.26 -7.86 -16.06
N ARG A 301 -4.33 -6.76 -15.32
CA ARG A 301 -4.75 -5.43 -15.82
C ARG A 301 -3.62 -4.44 -15.80
N TYR A 302 -2.96 -4.30 -14.66
CA TYR A 302 -1.84 -3.39 -14.44
C TYR A 302 -0.64 -4.18 -13.94
N CYS A 303 0.51 -4.04 -14.59
CA CYS A 303 1.66 -4.89 -14.29
C CYS A 303 2.93 -4.08 -14.17
N TYR A 304 3.71 -4.40 -13.14
CA TYR A 304 4.90 -3.66 -12.75
C TYR A 304 6.03 -4.65 -12.51
N GLY A 305 7.22 -4.35 -13.02
CA GLY A 305 8.35 -5.25 -12.93
C GLY A 305 9.14 -5.37 -14.21
N PRO A 306 10.16 -6.23 -14.23
CA PRO A 306 11.03 -6.48 -15.38
C PRO A 306 10.37 -7.35 -16.48
N GLY A 307 9.03 -7.37 -16.52
CA GLY A 307 8.27 -8.13 -17.49
C GLY A 307 8.34 -7.49 -18.86
N GLY A 308 8.76 -8.29 -19.84
CA GLY A 308 8.97 -7.86 -21.21
C GLY A 308 7.70 -7.29 -21.87
N LYS A 309 7.90 -6.70 -23.05
CA LYS A 309 6.85 -6.18 -23.93
C LYS A 309 5.88 -7.31 -24.33
N GLY A 310 4.85 -7.56 -23.54
CA GLY A 310 3.81 -8.56 -23.78
C GLY A 310 2.41 -7.97 -23.65
N SER A 311 1.49 -8.42 -24.50
CA SER A 311 0.12 -7.88 -24.71
C SER A 311 -0.89 -8.15 -23.60
N LEU A 312 -0.48 -8.83 -22.52
CA LEU A 312 -1.40 -9.26 -21.45
C LEU A 312 -1.84 -8.12 -20.54
N CYS A 313 -0.95 -7.15 -20.29
CA CYS A 313 -1.29 -6.01 -19.45
C CYS A 313 -1.61 -4.86 -20.38
N ALA A 314 -2.77 -4.24 -20.18
CA ALA A 314 -2.98 -2.93 -20.78
C ALA A 314 -1.84 -2.04 -20.27
N GLY A 315 -1.36 -1.10 -21.09
CA GLY A 315 -0.48 -0.05 -20.56
C GLY A 315 -1.21 0.74 -19.47
N ASN A 316 -0.79 1.99 -19.23
CA ASN A 316 -1.48 2.88 -18.27
C ASN A 316 -2.94 3.25 -18.66
N SER A 317 -3.53 2.60 -19.67
CA SER A 317 -4.88 2.84 -20.17
C SER A 317 -5.79 1.64 -19.85
N TYR A 318 -6.86 1.89 -19.10
CA TYR A 318 -7.96 0.94 -18.90
C TYR A 318 -8.54 0.51 -20.26
N ASP A 319 -8.69 -0.80 -20.47
CA ASP A 319 -9.22 -1.39 -21.71
C ASP A 319 -10.61 -2.00 -21.45
N LYS A 320 -11.65 -1.25 -21.80
CA LYS A 320 -13.05 -1.65 -21.63
C LYS A 320 -13.39 -3.00 -22.27
N GLU A 321 -12.77 -3.32 -23.40
CA GLU A 321 -13.13 -4.49 -24.20
C GLU A 321 -12.61 -5.78 -23.56
N LYS A 322 -11.43 -5.73 -22.92
CA LYS A 322 -10.86 -6.89 -22.20
C LYS A 322 -11.54 -7.16 -20.86
N ASP A 323 -12.28 -6.20 -20.32
CA ASP A 323 -12.80 -6.26 -18.95
C ASP A 323 -14.20 -6.88 -18.87
N GLY A 324 -14.84 -7.08 -20.03
CA GLY A 324 -16.22 -7.56 -20.08
C GLY A 324 -17.15 -6.68 -19.24
N SER A 325 -16.84 -5.37 -19.15
CA SER A 325 -17.76 -4.42 -18.56
C SER A 325 -19.09 -4.55 -19.30
N PRO A 326 -20.23 -4.69 -18.60
CA PRO A 326 -21.51 -4.70 -19.26
C PRO A 326 -21.58 -3.45 -20.13
N THR A 327 -21.84 -3.62 -21.43
CA THR A 327 -22.34 -2.49 -22.23
C THR A 327 -23.54 -1.98 -21.45
N ASN A 328 -23.46 -0.77 -20.88
CA ASN A 328 -24.62 -0.13 -20.28
C ASN A 328 -25.76 -0.28 -21.30
N PRO A 329 -26.86 -1.00 -20.99
CA PRO A 329 -28.01 -0.98 -21.89
C PRO A 329 -28.34 0.50 -22.08
N SER A 330 -28.48 0.92 -23.34
CA SER A 330 -28.82 2.30 -23.66
C SER A 330 -29.95 2.73 -22.73
N PRO A 331 -29.85 3.89 -22.05
CA PRO A 331 -30.94 4.35 -21.20
C PRO A 331 -32.22 4.32 -22.04
N PRO A 332 -33.33 3.76 -21.52
CA PRO A 332 -34.57 3.74 -22.27
C PRO A 332 -34.85 5.16 -22.76
N ALA A 333 -35.13 5.28 -24.07
CA ALA A 333 -35.34 6.57 -24.72
C ALA A 333 -36.32 7.37 -23.86
N ALA A 334 -35.88 8.51 -23.37
CA ALA A 334 -36.71 9.39 -22.56
C ALA A 334 -37.93 9.76 -23.40
N THR A 335 -39.08 9.16 -23.08
CA THR A 335 -40.37 9.61 -23.58
C THR A 335 -40.58 11.01 -23.05
N SER A 336 -40.40 11.99 -23.93
CA SER A 336 -40.68 13.39 -23.67
C SER A 336 -42.18 13.58 -23.46
N THR A 337 -42.64 13.56 -22.22
CA THR A 337 -43.91 14.20 -21.87
C THR A 337 -43.66 15.70 -21.78
N ALA A 338 -43.93 16.39 -22.88
CA ALA A 338 -44.03 17.84 -22.92
C ALA A 338 -45.20 18.29 -22.02
N SER A 339 -44.89 18.99 -20.93
CA SER A 339 -45.88 19.75 -20.18
C SER A 339 -45.86 21.20 -20.67
N ALA A 340 -46.91 21.57 -21.39
CA ALA A 340 -47.20 22.95 -21.75
C ALA A 340 -47.75 23.67 -20.52
N ALA A 341 -47.01 24.65 -20.00
CA ALA A 341 -47.51 25.58 -18.99
C ALA A 341 -47.56 27.00 -19.57
N SER A 342 -48.82 27.43 -19.71
CA SER A 342 -49.35 28.72 -20.16
C SER A 342 -48.76 29.94 -19.43
N ARG A 343 -48.37 30.97 -20.20
CA ARG A 343 -48.18 32.35 -19.72
C ARG A 343 -49.53 33.06 -19.61
N ARG A 344 -49.88 33.48 -18.39
CA ARG A 344 -50.69 34.68 -18.01
C ARG A 344 -50.24 34.97 -16.56
N THR A 345 -49.86 36.16 -16.12
CA THR A 345 -50.11 37.56 -16.48
C THR A 345 -48.87 38.38 -16.21
#